data_AF-A0A3D1QZH6-F1
#
_entry.id   AF-A0A3D1QZH6-F1
#
_cell.length_a   1.000
_cell.length_b   1.000
_cell.length_c   1.000
_cell.angle_alpha   90.00
_cell.angle_beta   90.00
_cell.angle_gamma   90.00
#
_symmetry.space_group_name_H-M   'P 1'
#
loop_
_entity.id
_entity.type
_entity.pdbx_description
1 polymer ?
#
loop_
_entity_poly.entity_id
_entity_poly.type
_entity_poly.pdbx_seq_one_letter_code
_entity_poly.pdbx_strand_id
1 'polypeptide(L)'
;HCECADATCSARICAATDCLCGFGPESNPCGSGVLSDGTEDPLDCTGDSACWGGRCLLKDLQPCRSDDQCGSGDCECSSATCAARVCAPQCCLCSYVAANGSCGAALEDGIEDPGDCEGLESCYGGICKKKLGRPCSADAECGSAACECADGGCLRMVCAPAHCPCRYSDAEGCLDDLYDGTEQPWRCSTTQGCYGGQCLLHLGESCARDGECSSGSCACSNDGCTARACAAQSCACHALAPDGSCGRPLTAGVADPEHCDGANACWLGQCLKRDGEPCAGNAECGSGRCACTDTDPTCGSGRVCAAESCVCSYGPGGSCQTPLPDGTIDPEECEGERACYGGLCLLSLGEGCSADGECGSLHCECADARCSTRACTATSCTCKYGVAGACAASLEDGLFDPGDCEGLNACFGGECAPASGAECSDDSGCGTGHCECADAR
;
A
#
# COMPACT_ATOMS: atom_id res chain seq x y z
N HIS A 1 86.75 -34.75 -0.66
CA HIS A 1 85.36 -35.28 -0.60
C HIS A 1 84.90 -35.57 -2.03
N CYS A 2 83.74 -36.20 -2.23
CA CYS A 2 83.25 -36.56 -3.57
C CYS A 2 82.20 -35.55 -4.04
N GLU A 3 82.36 -35.02 -5.25
CA GLU A 3 81.45 -34.03 -5.87
C GLU A 3 80.88 -34.57 -7.17
N CYS A 4 79.78 -33.98 -7.64
CA CYS A 4 79.17 -34.35 -8.91
C CYS A 4 80.05 -33.95 -10.10
N ALA A 5 80.28 -34.90 -11.01
CA ALA A 5 81.11 -34.72 -12.22
C ALA A 5 80.33 -34.09 -13.38
N ASP A 6 79.00 -34.15 -13.32
CA ASP A 6 78.08 -33.69 -14.36
C ASP A 6 76.80 -33.10 -13.73
N ALA A 7 75.99 -32.43 -14.56
CA ALA A 7 74.77 -31.74 -14.13
C ALA A 7 73.66 -32.64 -13.57
N THR A 8 73.77 -33.97 -13.72
CA THR A 8 72.81 -34.97 -13.20
C THR A 8 73.36 -35.75 -12.02
N CYS A 9 74.61 -35.46 -11.61
CA CYS A 9 75.38 -36.23 -10.65
C CYS A 9 75.48 -37.73 -10.98
N SER A 10 75.44 -38.11 -12.26
CA SER A 10 75.49 -39.53 -12.67
C SER A 10 76.85 -40.17 -12.40
N ALA A 11 77.90 -39.35 -12.34
CA ALA A 11 79.25 -39.71 -11.90
C ALA A 11 79.74 -38.73 -10.81
N ARG A 12 80.64 -39.21 -9.94
CA ARG A 12 81.28 -38.42 -8.89
C ARG A 12 82.80 -38.38 -9.06
N ILE A 13 83.41 -37.26 -8.72
CA ILE A 13 84.86 -37.04 -8.73
C ILE A 13 85.37 -36.61 -7.36
N CYS A 14 86.66 -36.78 -7.09
CA CYS A 14 87.28 -36.22 -5.89
C CYS A 14 87.47 -34.70 -6.06
N ALA A 15 86.99 -33.91 -5.10
CA ALA A 15 87.16 -32.47 -5.07
C ALA A 15 87.86 -32.00 -3.78
N ALA A 16 88.44 -30.79 -3.88
CA ALA A 16 89.12 -30.12 -2.78
C ALA A 16 88.25 -29.08 -2.05
N THR A 17 87.11 -28.67 -2.62
CA THR A 17 86.17 -27.68 -2.05
C THR A 17 84.74 -28.19 -2.17
N ASP A 18 83.92 -27.98 -1.14
CA ASP A 18 82.50 -28.36 -1.14
C ASP A 18 81.74 -27.52 -2.17
N CYS A 19 81.00 -28.18 -3.07
CA CYS A 19 80.29 -27.54 -4.16
C CYS A 19 78.78 -27.66 -3.97
N LEU A 20 78.21 -26.91 -3.02
CA LEU A 20 76.77 -26.94 -2.73
C LEU A 20 75.94 -26.81 -4.02
N CYS A 21 75.35 -27.92 -4.46
CA CYS A 21 74.57 -28.00 -5.70
C CYS A 21 75.30 -27.55 -6.98
N GLY A 22 76.61 -27.75 -7.04
CA GLY A 22 77.46 -27.47 -8.19
C GLY A 22 78.00 -28.73 -8.87
N PHE A 23 78.52 -28.57 -10.08
CA PHE A 23 79.31 -29.62 -10.74
C PHE A 23 80.46 -29.02 -11.57
N GLY A 24 81.45 -29.85 -11.87
CA GLY A 24 82.60 -29.46 -12.68
C GLY A 24 83.67 -30.53 -12.83
N PRO A 25 84.67 -30.31 -13.68
CA PRO A 25 85.79 -31.22 -13.87
C PRO A 25 86.72 -31.22 -12.64
N GLU A 26 87.59 -32.23 -12.52
CA GLU A 26 88.55 -32.39 -11.41
C GLU A 26 89.40 -31.16 -11.10
N SER A 27 89.68 -30.32 -12.10
CA SER A 27 90.46 -29.09 -11.94
C SER A 27 89.66 -27.89 -11.40
N ASN A 28 88.34 -27.91 -11.50
CA ASN A 28 87.44 -26.88 -10.96
C ASN A 28 86.03 -27.47 -10.71
N PRO A 29 85.86 -28.21 -9.60
CA PRO A 29 84.66 -29.02 -9.35
C PRO A 29 83.37 -28.21 -9.14
N CYS A 30 83.43 -26.89 -8.91
CA CYS A 30 82.25 -26.01 -8.87
C CYS A 30 82.19 -25.05 -10.07
N GLY A 31 83.04 -25.24 -11.07
CA GLY A 31 83.31 -24.25 -12.11
C GLY A 31 82.51 -24.39 -13.39
N SER A 32 81.73 -25.46 -13.55
CA SER A 32 81.02 -25.74 -14.81
C SER A 32 79.54 -25.40 -14.77
N GLY A 33 78.91 -25.37 -13.60
CA GLY A 33 77.53 -24.95 -13.46
C GLY A 33 76.89 -25.42 -12.17
N VAL A 34 75.58 -25.17 -12.07
CA VAL A 34 74.71 -25.69 -11.01
C VAL A 34 74.11 -27.03 -11.43
N LEU A 35 73.91 -27.94 -10.48
CA LEU A 35 73.18 -29.18 -10.72
C LEU A 35 71.78 -28.88 -11.26
N SER A 36 71.27 -29.81 -12.07
CA SER A 36 69.90 -29.71 -12.61
C SER A 36 68.91 -29.73 -11.44
N ASP A 37 67.86 -28.92 -11.53
CA ASP A 37 66.83 -28.83 -10.50
C ASP A 37 66.24 -30.22 -10.17
N GLY A 38 66.14 -30.54 -8.88
CA GLY A 38 65.69 -31.84 -8.37
C GLY A 38 66.78 -32.91 -8.27
N THR A 39 68.03 -32.63 -8.67
CA THR A 39 69.14 -33.58 -8.51
C THR A 39 69.45 -33.79 -7.03
N GLU A 40 69.42 -35.04 -6.57
CA GLU A 40 69.86 -35.38 -5.22
C GLU A 40 71.39 -35.34 -5.15
N ASP A 41 71.92 -34.54 -4.23
CA ASP A 41 73.29 -34.70 -3.78
C ASP A 41 73.35 -35.11 -2.31
N PRO A 42 73.31 -36.42 -2.01
CA PRO A 42 73.34 -36.95 -0.65
C PRO A 42 74.46 -36.46 0.28
N LEU A 43 75.55 -35.92 -0.26
CA LEU A 43 76.66 -35.40 0.55
C LEU A 43 76.45 -33.94 0.96
N ASP A 44 75.76 -33.16 0.12
CA ASP A 44 75.59 -31.72 0.29
C ASP A 44 74.17 -31.35 0.71
N CYS A 45 73.18 -32.02 0.14
CA CYS A 45 71.77 -31.98 0.55
C CYS A 45 71.43 -33.27 1.29
N THR A 46 71.29 -33.19 2.60
CA THR A 46 70.94 -34.35 3.43
C THR A 46 69.43 -34.50 3.60
N GLY A 47 68.98 -35.74 3.71
CA GLY A 47 67.58 -36.09 4.01
C GLY A 47 66.62 -35.74 2.88
N ASP A 48 65.68 -34.85 3.18
CA ASP A 48 64.51 -34.53 2.37
C ASP A 48 64.75 -33.39 1.37
N SER A 49 66.00 -32.92 1.24
CA SER A 49 66.41 -31.86 0.33
C SER A 49 67.08 -32.38 -0.96
N ALA A 50 67.01 -31.58 -2.02
CA ALA A 50 67.75 -31.75 -3.27
C ALA A 50 68.18 -30.38 -3.80
N CYS A 51 68.86 -30.36 -4.96
CA CYS A 51 69.41 -29.15 -5.52
C CYS A 51 68.43 -28.41 -6.43
N TRP A 52 68.21 -27.12 -6.16
CA TRP A 52 67.44 -26.19 -6.98
C TRP A 52 68.11 -24.83 -7.06
N GLY A 53 68.39 -24.34 -8.27
CA GLY A 53 69.01 -23.03 -8.47
C GLY A 53 70.32 -22.81 -7.69
N GLY A 54 71.09 -23.87 -7.44
CA GLY A 54 72.34 -23.83 -6.65
C GLY A 54 72.18 -23.81 -5.13
N ARG A 55 70.99 -24.17 -4.60
CA ARG A 55 70.72 -24.29 -3.15
C ARG A 55 70.08 -25.64 -2.83
N CYS A 56 70.30 -26.14 -1.62
CA CYS A 56 69.53 -27.27 -1.11
C CYS A 56 68.16 -26.79 -0.62
N LEU A 57 67.10 -27.15 -1.34
CA LEU A 57 65.71 -26.88 -0.98
C LEU A 57 64.98 -28.21 -0.72
N LEU A 58 63.79 -28.17 -0.13
CA LEU A 58 62.98 -29.36 0.16
C LEU A 58 62.37 -29.93 -1.14
N LYS A 59 62.32 -31.27 -1.23
CA LYS A 59 61.65 -32.01 -2.32
C LYS A 59 60.13 -31.90 -2.21
N ASP A 60 59.45 -32.24 -3.30
CA ASP A 60 57.99 -32.36 -3.33
C ASP A 60 57.48 -33.27 -2.20
N LEU A 61 56.31 -32.91 -1.66
CA LEU A 61 55.59 -33.56 -0.56
C LEU A 61 56.30 -33.52 0.80
N GLN A 62 57.41 -32.79 0.93
CA GLN A 62 58.11 -32.63 2.21
C GLN A 62 57.53 -31.48 3.03
N PRO A 63 57.42 -31.62 4.37
CA PRO A 63 56.85 -30.58 5.22
C PRO A 63 57.62 -29.27 5.15
N CYS A 64 56.92 -28.16 4.92
CA CYS A 64 57.50 -26.83 4.76
C CYS A 64 56.80 -25.80 5.65
N ARG A 65 57.42 -24.63 5.83
CA ARG A 65 56.85 -23.48 6.57
C ARG A 65 56.63 -22.25 5.70
N SER A 66 57.33 -22.16 4.58
CA SER A 66 57.31 -21.04 3.65
C SER A 66 57.82 -21.47 2.28
N ASP A 67 57.41 -20.74 1.25
CA ASP A 67 57.68 -20.99 -0.17
C ASP A 67 59.17 -21.06 -0.50
N ASP A 68 59.99 -20.24 0.17
CA ASP A 68 61.44 -20.19 0.00
C ASP A 68 62.19 -21.45 0.47
N GLN A 69 61.49 -22.38 1.13
CA GLN A 69 62.02 -23.68 1.53
C GLN A 69 61.87 -24.74 0.45
N CYS A 70 60.97 -24.56 -0.52
CA CYS A 70 60.59 -25.56 -1.49
C CYS A 70 61.35 -25.39 -2.79
N GLY A 71 61.81 -26.50 -3.37
CA GLY A 71 62.51 -26.49 -4.66
C GLY A 71 61.66 -25.95 -5.81
N SER A 72 60.35 -26.24 -5.75
CA SER A 72 59.33 -25.70 -6.65
C SER A 72 59.04 -24.21 -6.45
N GLY A 73 59.34 -23.69 -5.25
CA GLY A 73 58.92 -22.36 -4.83
C GLY A 73 57.51 -22.29 -4.23
N ASP A 74 56.81 -23.42 -4.07
CA ASP A 74 55.42 -23.45 -3.60
C ASP A 74 55.30 -24.32 -2.33
N CYS A 75 54.95 -23.72 -1.20
CA CYS A 75 54.69 -24.44 0.06
C CYS A 75 53.18 -24.48 0.34
N GLU A 76 52.52 -25.58 0.05
CA GLU A 76 51.06 -25.60 -0.03
C GLU A 76 50.40 -26.39 1.10
N CYS A 77 49.13 -26.12 1.37
CA CYS A 77 48.36 -26.88 2.36
C CYS A 77 48.30 -28.38 2.00
N SER A 78 48.48 -29.26 2.98
CA SER A 78 48.42 -30.73 2.78
C SER A 78 47.03 -31.34 3.06
N SER A 79 46.10 -30.53 3.55
CA SER A 79 44.73 -30.94 3.87
C SER A 79 43.77 -29.75 3.82
N ALA A 80 42.46 -30.02 3.79
CA ALA A 80 41.42 -29.00 3.66
C ALA A 80 41.43 -27.94 4.80
N THR A 81 41.86 -28.31 6.01
CA THR A 81 41.97 -27.38 7.16
C THR A 81 43.33 -26.68 7.23
N CYS A 82 44.23 -26.95 6.28
CA CYS A 82 45.62 -26.49 6.26
C CYS A 82 46.39 -26.68 7.59
N ALA A 83 46.18 -27.79 8.30
CA ALA A 83 46.86 -28.05 9.57
C ALA A 83 48.39 -28.27 9.42
N ALA A 84 48.85 -28.59 8.21
CA ALA A 84 50.24 -28.73 7.84
C ALA A 84 50.43 -28.35 6.36
N ARG A 85 51.64 -27.90 6.00
CA ARG A 85 52.02 -27.53 4.63
C ARG A 85 53.15 -28.44 4.11
N VAL A 86 53.17 -28.67 2.81
CA VAL A 86 54.17 -29.48 2.11
C VAL A 86 54.59 -28.80 0.81
N CYS A 87 55.81 -29.05 0.36
CA CYS A 87 56.26 -28.52 -0.92
C CYS A 87 55.45 -29.13 -2.06
N ALA A 88 54.79 -28.29 -2.85
CA ALA A 88 53.99 -28.71 -3.98
C ALA A 88 54.80 -28.58 -5.27
N PRO A 89 54.63 -29.49 -6.25
CA PRO A 89 55.28 -29.34 -7.55
C PRO A 89 54.74 -28.14 -8.37
N GLN A 90 53.63 -27.54 -7.93
CA GLN A 90 52.98 -26.38 -8.53
C GLN A 90 52.12 -25.67 -7.48
N CYS A 91 51.92 -24.36 -7.65
CA CYS A 91 50.98 -23.57 -6.85
C CYS A 91 49.56 -24.18 -6.88
N CYS A 92 48.95 -24.28 -5.70
CA CYS A 92 47.65 -24.88 -5.48
C CYS A 92 46.65 -23.92 -4.83
N LEU A 93 46.58 -22.68 -5.35
CA LEU A 93 45.64 -21.63 -4.92
C LEU A 93 44.32 -22.17 -4.36
N CYS A 94 44.12 -21.98 -3.05
CA CYS A 94 42.93 -22.37 -2.31
C CYS A 94 42.52 -23.83 -2.44
N SER A 95 43.49 -24.72 -2.65
CA SER A 95 43.35 -26.16 -2.74
C SER A 95 44.49 -26.83 -1.98
N TYR A 96 44.26 -28.02 -1.42
CA TYR A 96 45.35 -28.75 -0.77
C TYR A 96 46.05 -29.72 -1.73
N VAL A 97 47.33 -29.97 -1.53
CA VAL A 97 48.11 -30.94 -2.32
C VAL A 97 47.67 -32.36 -1.98
N ALA A 98 47.25 -33.11 -2.99
CA ALA A 98 46.94 -34.52 -2.87
C ALA A 98 48.21 -35.38 -2.76
N ALA A 99 48.09 -36.63 -2.30
CA ALA A 99 49.24 -37.52 -2.06
C ALA A 99 50.08 -37.82 -3.33
N ASN A 100 49.57 -37.55 -4.52
CA ASN A 100 50.27 -37.67 -5.80
C ASN A 100 50.96 -36.37 -6.25
N GLY A 101 50.93 -35.31 -5.45
CA GLY A 101 51.50 -33.99 -5.77
C GLY A 101 50.59 -33.07 -6.58
N SER A 102 49.43 -33.53 -7.08
CA SER A 102 48.50 -32.62 -7.79
C SER A 102 47.65 -31.81 -6.81
N CYS A 103 47.13 -30.66 -7.26
CA CYS A 103 46.14 -29.91 -6.50
C CYS A 103 44.86 -30.74 -6.33
N GLY A 104 44.47 -30.94 -5.08
CA GLY A 104 43.35 -31.75 -4.64
C GLY A 104 42.05 -30.95 -4.61
N ALA A 105 41.23 -31.20 -3.58
CA ALA A 105 40.01 -30.44 -3.38
C ALA A 105 40.31 -29.07 -2.75
N ALA A 106 39.33 -28.18 -2.82
CA ALA A 106 39.42 -26.85 -2.23
C ALA A 106 39.66 -26.92 -0.72
N LEU A 107 40.34 -25.90 -0.18
CA LEU A 107 40.42 -25.65 1.25
C LEU A 107 39.02 -25.33 1.81
N GLU A 108 38.85 -25.56 3.11
CA GLU A 108 37.62 -25.15 3.80
C GLU A 108 37.47 -23.62 3.78
N ASP A 109 36.23 -23.16 3.67
CA ASP A 109 35.93 -21.72 3.59
C ASP A 109 36.46 -20.98 4.84
N GLY A 110 37.17 -19.88 4.62
CA GLY A 110 37.77 -19.04 5.66
C GLY A 110 39.20 -19.42 6.04
N ILE A 111 39.74 -20.55 5.57
CA ILE A 111 41.14 -20.91 5.77
C ILE A 111 42.04 -19.92 5.03
N GLU A 112 43.06 -19.42 5.74
CA GLU A 112 44.12 -18.62 5.13
C GLU A 112 45.05 -19.54 4.35
N ASP A 113 45.33 -19.19 3.09
CA ASP A 113 46.32 -19.87 2.26
C ASP A 113 47.63 -19.05 2.25
N PRO A 114 48.59 -19.35 3.14
CA PRO A 114 49.65 -18.42 3.46
C PRO A 114 50.75 -18.46 2.39
N GLY A 115 50.67 -17.61 1.37
CA GLY A 115 51.58 -17.62 0.21
C GLY A 115 50.84 -17.15 -1.03
N ASP A 116 49.55 -17.51 -1.09
CA ASP A 116 48.67 -17.25 -2.23
C ASP A 116 47.61 -16.19 -1.94
N CYS A 117 46.98 -16.21 -0.76
CA CYS A 117 46.04 -15.16 -0.36
C CYS A 117 46.76 -14.06 0.44
N GLU A 118 46.69 -12.81 -0.03
CA GLU A 118 47.27 -11.68 0.68
C GLU A 118 46.51 -11.41 1.99
N GLY A 119 47.19 -10.97 3.06
CA GLY A 119 46.76 -11.11 4.47
C GLY A 119 45.36 -10.63 4.90
N LEU A 120 44.58 -9.97 4.04
CA LEU A 120 43.17 -9.64 4.27
C LEU A 120 42.19 -10.66 3.65
N GLU A 121 42.70 -11.68 2.95
CA GLU A 121 41.95 -12.67 2.18
C GLU A 121 42.12 -14.08 2.74
N SER A 122 41.08 -14.88 2.58
CA SER A 122 41.03 -16.30 2.89
C SER A 122 40.41 -17.03 1.70
N CYS A 123 40.54 -18.34 1.66
CA CYS A 123 39.95 -19.17 0.63
C CYS A 123 38.46 -19.36 0.84
N TYR A 124 37.68 -19.14 -0.21
CA TYR A 124 36.25 -19.37 -0.24
C TYR A 124 35.84 -19.91 -1.61
N GLY A 125 35.36 -21.15 -1.65
CA GLY A 125 34.98 -21.83 -2.89
C GLY A 125 36.15 -21.94 -3.90
N GLY A 126 37.38 -22.10 -3.43
CA GLY A 126 38.56 -22.29 -4.27
C GLY A 126 39.19 -21.01 -4.85
N ILE A 127 38.82 -19.83 -4.36
CA ILE A 127 39.46 -18.55 -4.71
C ILE A 127 39.71 -17.70 -3.46
N CYS A 128 40.71 -16.81 -3.50
CA CYS A 128 40.93 -15.84 -2.43
C CYS A 128 39.82 -14.77 -2.44
N LYS A 129 39.21 -14.55 -1.28
CA LYS A 129 38.23 -13.49 -1.04
C LYS A 129 38.47 -12.83 0.30
N LYS A 130 37.97 -11.60 0.47
CA LYS A 130 38.11 -10.85 1.72
C LYS A 130 37.44 -11.56 2.89
N LYS A 131 38.15 -11.58 4.03
CA LYS A 131 37.68 -12.15 5.30
C LYS A 131 36.52 -11.35 5.89
N LEU A 132 35.78 -11.97 6.80
CA LEU A 132 34.77 -11.30 7.62
C LEU A 132 35.33 -10.04 8.30
N GLY A 133 34.52 -8.99 8.34
CA GLY A 133 34.85 -7.68 8.92
C GLY A 133 35.77 -6.80 8.07
N ARG A 134 36.22 -7.26 6.90
CA ARG A 134 37.11 -6.47 6.01
C ARG A 134 36.31 -5.54 5.10
N PRO A 135 36.84 -4.33 4.80
CA PRO A 135 36.15 -3.39 3.92
C PRO A 135 35.94 -3.95 2.52
N CYS A 136 34.72 -3.80 2.00
CA CYS A 136 34.34 -4.28 0.68
C CYS A 136 33.61 -3.19 -0.12
N SER A 137 33.58 -3.33 -1.44
CA SER A 137 32.78 -2.46 -2.32
C SER A 137 31.64 -3.20 -3.02
N ALA A 138 31.68 -4.54 -3.03
CA ALA A 138 30.66 -5.41 -3.62
C ALA A 138 30.68 -6.80 -2.97
N ASP A 139 29.55 -7.51 -3.04
CA ASP A 139 29.36 -8.88 -2.52
C ASP A 139 30.38 -9.89 -3.05
N ALA A 140 30.76 -9.75 -4.31
CA ALA A 140 31.68 -10.67 -4.98
C ALA A 140 33.08 -10.68 -4.33
N GLU A 141 33.45 -9.59 -3.63
CA GLU A 141 34.73 -9.50 -2.92
C GLU A 141 34.75 -10.30 -1.62
N CYS A 142 33.59 -10.67 -1.09
CA CYS A 142 33.44 -11.24 0.24
C CYS A 142 33.36 -12.76 0.19
N GLY A 143 34.18 -13.40 1.03
CA GLY A 143 34.14 -14.84 1.25
C GLY A 143 32.78 -15.35 1.73
N SER A 144 32.17 -14.55 2.60
CA SER A 144 30.89 -14.77 3.24
C SER A 144 29.66 -14.37 2.40
N ALA A 145 29.87 -14.09 1.11
CA ALA A 145 28.85 -13.74 0.11
C ALA A 145 28.16 -12.36 0.24
N ALA A 146 28.34 -11.64 1.36
CA ALA A 146 27.65 -10.37 1.58
C ALA A 146 28.60 -9.23 1.98
N CYS A 147 28.49 -8.09 1.28
CA CYS A 147 29.10 -6.82 1.62
C CYS A 147 28.02 -5.92 2.25
N GLU A 148 28.10 -5.71 3.56
CA GLU A 148 27.02 -5.10 4.35
C GLU A 148 27.52 -3.88 5.12
N CYS A 149 26.61 -3.01 5.55
CA CYS A 149 26.96 -1.81 6.32
C CYS A 149 27.61 -2.20 7.65
N ALA A 150 28.68 -1.51 8.03
CA ALA A 150 29.42 -1.75 9.28
C ALA A 150 28.91 -0.89 10.45
N ASP A 151 28.05 0.08 10.17
CA ASP A 151 27.45 1.01 11.13
C ASP A 151 26.09 1.50 10.63
N GLY A 152 25.30 2.10 11.52
CA GLY A 152 23.93 2.55 11.25
C GLY A 152 23.81 3.60 10.12
N GLY A 153 24.88 4.33 9.79
CA GLY A 153 24.88 5.31 8.70
C GLY A 153 25.39 4.76 7.37
N CYS A 154 25.77 3.48 7.32
CA CYS A 154 26.38 2.82 6.18
C CYS A 154 27.56 3.59 5.55
N LEU A 155 28.35 4.32 6.35
CA LEU A 155 29.50 5.08 5.83
C LEU A 155 30.67 4.16 5.42
N ARG A 156 30.63 2.91 5.86
CA ARG A 156 31.59 1.86 5.57
C ARG A 156 30.87 0.54 5.38
N MET A 157 31.26 -0.22 4.35
CA MET A 157 30.79 -1.59 4.14
C MET A 157 31.88 -2.60 4.50
N VAL A 158 31.48 -3.75 5.05
CA VAL A 158 32.37 -4.85 5.43
C VAL A 158 31.79 -6.20 5.02
N CYS A 159 32.65 -7.20 4.81
CA CYS A 159 32.21 -8.56 4.57
C CYS A 159 31.55 -9.15 5.81
N ALA A 160 30.30 -9.58 5.67
CA ALA A 160 29.44 -10.04 6.75
C ALA A 160 29.00 -11.50 6.54
N PRO A 161 28.76 -12.28 7.62
CA PRO A 161 28.43 -13.70 7.51
C PRO A 161 27.05 -13.97 6.87
N ALA A 162 26.20 -12.96 6.76
CA ALA A 162 24.88 -13.05 6.17
C ALA A 162 24.45 -11.71 5.55
N HIS A 163 23.43 -11.76 4.70
CA HIS A 163 22.77 -10.57 4.19
C HIS A 163 21.90 -9.91 5.26
N CYS A 164 22.06 -8.60 5.44
CA CYS A 164 21.42 -7.82 6.49
C CYS A 164 20.61 -6.66 5.87
N PRO A 165 19.49 -6.94 5.19
CA PRO A 165 18.71 -5.89 4.55
C PRO A 165 18.25 -4.86 5.59
N CYS A 166 18.64 -3.61 5.39
CA CYS A 166 18.34 -2.48 6.28
C CYS A 166 18.82 -2.62 7.73
N ARG A 167 19.87 -3.42 7.93
CA ARG A 167 20.55 -3.57 9.21
C ARG A 167 22.05 -3.48 8.98
N TYR A 168 22.79 -2.96 9.95
CA TYR A 168 24.24 -3.07 9.91
C TYR A 168 24.70 -4.38 10.57
N SER A 169 25.91 -4.79 10.21
CA SER A 169 26.48 -6.07 10.58
C SER A 169 27.89 -5.92 11.13
N ASP A 170 28.28 -6.89 11.95
CA ASP A 170 29.66 -7.11 12.34
C ASP A 170 30.12 -8.52 11.95
N ALA A 171 31.21 -8.98 12.53
CA ALA A 171 31.74 -10.32 12.29
C ALA A 171 30.84 -11.44 12.86
N GLU A 172 29.90 -11.13 13.75
CA GLU A 172 29.02 -12.08 14.43
C GLU A 172 27.64 -12.18 13.77
N GLY A 173 27.17 -11.12 13.08
CA GLY A 173 25.93 -11.16 12.30
C GLY A 173 25.26 -9.81 12.11
N CYS A 174 23.96 -9.83 11.78
CA CYS A 174 23.14 -8.62 11.66
C CYS A 174 22.78 -8.11 13.06
N LEU A 175 23.20 -6.89 13.38
CA LEU A 175 23.05 -6.32 14.73
C LEU A 175 21.72 -5.59 14.87
N ASP A 176 21.64 -4.39 14.30
CA ASP A 176 20.57 -3.42 14.52
C ASP A 176 20.25 -2.68 13.22
N ASP A 177 19.15 -1.95 13.20
CA ASP A 177 18.62 -1.32 12.01
C ASP A 177 19.51 -0.13 11.57
N LEU A 178 19.55 0.12 10.26
CA LEU A 178 20.15 1.34 9.73
C LEU A 178 19.33 2.56 10.14
N TYR A 179 19.96 3.73 10.17
CA TYR A 179 19.24 4.97 10.42
C TYR A 179 18.20 5.20 9.32
N ASP A 180 17.03 5.69 9.72
CA ASP A 180 15.93 5.98 8.79
C ASP A 180 16.38 6.88 7.64
N GLY A 181 16.06 6.46 6.41
CA GLY A 181 16.44 7.15 5.18
C GLY A 181 17.85 6.85 4.68
N THR A 182 18.61 5.98 5.35
CA THR A 182 19.90 5.51 4.82
C THR A 182 19.65 4.69 3.56
N GLU A 183 20.19 5.14 2.43
CA GLU A 183 20.27 4.35 1.22
C GLU A 183 21.35 3.28 1.42
N GLN A 184 20.96 2.01 1.36
CA GLN A 184 21.92 0.92 1.33
C GLN A 184 22.26 0.61 -0.13
N PRO A 185 23.51 0.86 -0.57
CA PRO A 185 23.91 0.64 -1.96
C PRO A 185 23.58 -0.79 -2.38
N TRP A 186 22.89 -0.94 -3.53
CA TRP A 186 22.56 -2.24 -4.16
C TRP A 186 21.55 -3.12 -3.41
N ARG A 187 20.93 -2.63 -2.32
CA ARG A 187 19.98 -3.41 -1.50
C ARG A 187 18.57 -2.83 -1.54
N CYS A 188 18.44 -1.54 -1.29
CA CYS A 188 17.24 -0.79 -1.64
C CYS A 188 17.46 -0.17 -3.04
N SER A 189 16.39 -0.02 -3.82
CA SER A 189 16.48 0.74 -5.07
C SER A 189 16.85 2.20 -4.78
N THR A 190 17.26 2.97 -5.79
CA THR A 190 17.53 4.41 -5.65
C THR A 190 16.29 5.25 -5.26
N THR A 191 15.13 4.61 -5.19
CA THR A 191 13.85 5.22 -4.79
C THR A 191 13.41 4.74 -3.39
N GLN A 192 14.20 3.90 -2.74
CA GLN A 192 13.91 3.30 -1.45
C GLN A 192 15.07 3.54 -0.47
N GLY A 193 14.71 3.83 0.77
CA GLY A 193 15.65 3.89 1.90
C GLY A 193 15.30 2.85 2.94
N CYS A 194 16.21 2.66 3.89
CA CYS A 194 15.94 1.84 5.04
C CYS A 194 15.17 2.60 6.11
N TYR A 195 14.05 2.05 6.55
CA TYR A 195 13.17 2.62 7.57
C TYR A 195 12.64 1.51 8.46
N GLY A 196 12.94 1.55 9.76
CA GLY A 196 12.52 0.50 10.71
C GLY A 196 12.88 -0.93 10.26
N GLY A 197 14.06 -1.11 9.68
CA GLY A 197 14.55 -2.41 9.21
C GLY A 197 13.97 -2.91 7.87
N GLN A 198 13.26 -2.06 7.11
CA GLN A 198 12.69 -2.41 5.80
C GLN A 198 13.08 -1.40 4.71
N CYS A 199 13.20 -1.86 3.45
CA CYS A 199 13.33 -0.96 2.30
C CYS A 199 11.94 -0.37 1.97
N LEU A 200 11.73 0.89 2.31
CA LEU A 200 10.50 1.63 2.04
C LEU A 200 10.80 2.83 1.11
N LEU A 201 9.82 3.19 0.28
CA LEU A 201 9.89 4.31 -0.64
C LEU A 201 10.05 5.65 0.09
N HIS A 202 10.86 6.54 -0.47
CA HIS A 202 11.03 7.90 0.04
C HIS A 202 9.76 8.75 -0.17
N LEU A 203 9.66 9.86 0.55
CA LEU A 203 8.59 10.84 0.34
C LEU A 203 8.63 11.37 -1.11
N GLY A 204 7.46 11.45 -1.74
CA GLY A 204 7.28 11.87 -3.14
C GLY A 204 7.43 10.75 -4.17
N GLU A 205 7.92 9.58 -3.79
CA GLU A 205 8.07 8.44 -4.70
C GLU A 205 6.72 7.78 -5.01
N SER A 206 6.60 7.24 -6.22
CA SER A 206 5.36 6.62 -6.70
C SER A 206 5.06 5.33 -5.94
N CYS A 207 3.87 5.20 -5.37
CA CYS A 207 3.48 4.08 -4.53
C CYS A 207 2.13 3.48 -4.97
N ALA A 208 1.91 2.20 -4.67
CA ALA A 208 0.63 1.54 -4.91
C ALA A 208 -0.23 1.44 -3.64
N ARG A 209 0.39 1.40 -2.46
CA ARG A 209 -0.24 1.18 -1.14
C ARG A 209 0.59 1.79 -0.01
N ASP A 210 -0.04 2.01 1.13
CA ASP A 210 0.53 2.73 2.28
C ASP A 210 1.78 2.08 2.85
N GLY A 211 1.78 0.74 2.98
CA GLY A 211 2.91 -0.01 3.51
C GLY A 211 4.17 -0.02 2.63
N GLU A 212 4.15 0.60 1.45
CA GLU A 212 5.35 0.79 0.62
C GLU A 212 6.12 2.05 1.00
N CYS A 213 5.51 2.98 1.73
CA CYS A 213 6.07 4.28 2.03
C CYS A 213 6.73 4.32 3.40
N SER A 214 7.84 5.05 3.53
CA SER A 214 8.57 5.24 4.79
C SER A 214 7.72 5.86 5.91
N SER A 215 6.76 6.68 5.53
CA SER A 215 5.76 7.30 6.41
C SER A 215 4.56 6.40 6.71
N GLY A 216 4.43 5.27 6.01
CA GLY A 216 3.24 4.43 6.04
C GLY A 216 2.02 5.08 5.38
N SER A 217 2.19 6.04 4.46
CA SER A 217 1.07 6.70 3.79
C SER A 217 1.36 6.94 2.30
N CYS A 218 0.51 6.39 1.45
CA CYS A 218 0.51 6.55 0.00
C CYS A 218 -0.69 7.39 -0.41
N ALA A 219 -0.49 8.68 -0.70
CA ALA A 219 -1.59 9.59 -1.01
C ALA A 219 -1.68 9.89 -2.51
N CYS A 220 -2.85 10.33 -2.96
CA CYS A 220 -3.07 10.77 -4.33
C CYS A 220 -2.16 11.96 -4.67
N SER A 221 -1.37 11.88 -5.74
CA SER A 221 -0.49 12.96 -6.18
C SER A 221 -1.16 13.92 -7.18
N ASN A 222 -2.40 13.63 -7.58
CA ASN A 222 -3.22 14.49 -8.41
C ASN A 222 -4.70 14.43 -8.02
N ASP A 223 -5.46 15.43 -8.49
CA ASP A 223 -6.87 15.64 -8.12
C ASP A 223 -7.82 14.51 -8.57
N GLY A 224 -7.37 13.63 -9.48
CA GLY A 224 -8.12 12.47 -9.97
C GLY A 224 -7.68 11.14 -9.36
N CYS A 225 -6.71 11.16 -8.44
CA CYS A 225 -6.04 9.99 -7.88
C CYS A 225 -5.58 8.93 -8.91
N THR A 226 -5.21 9.35 -10.12
CA THR A 226 -4.67 8.42 -11.14
C THR A 226 -3.19 8.12 -10.92
N ALA A 227 -2.54 8.91 -10.08
CA ALA A 227 -1.19 8.69 -9.59
C ALA A 227 -1.17 8.89 -8.07
N ARG A 228 -0.30 8.13 -7.40
CA ARG A 228 -0.12 8.18 -5.95
C ARG A 228 1.36 8.30 -5.63
N ALA A 229 1.68 8.97 -4.53
CA ALA A 229 3.03 9.15 -4.04
C ALA A 229 3.09 9.07 -2.51
N CYS A 230 4.26 8.71 -1.99
CA CYS A 230 4.47 8.64 -0.56
C CYS A 230 4.38 10.02 0.09
N ALA A 231 3.54 10.13 1.11
CA ALA A 231 3.18 11.38 1.77
C ALA A 231 3.71 11.41 3.20
N ALA A 232 4.07 12.57 3.75
CA ALA A 232 4.54 12.65 5.14
C ALA A 232 3.46 12.25 6.17
N GLN A 233 2.20 12.25 5.75
CA GLN A 233 1.03 11.89 6.54
C GLN A 233 -0.09 11.42 5.61
N SER A 234 -1.08 10.72 6.15
CA SER A 234 -2.32 10.39 5.43
C SER A 234 -3.02 11.67 4.97
N CYS A 235 -3.26 11.79 3.66
CA CYS A 235 -4.00 12.89 3.05
C CYS A 235 -5.36 12.41 2.54
N ALA A 236 -6.11 11.71 3.39
CA ALA A 236 -7.45 11.23 3.10
C ALA A 236 -8.26 12.28 2.32
N CYS A 237 -8.63 11.97 1.08
CA CYS A 237 -9.40 12.85 0.20
C CYS A 237 -8.79 14.20 -0.17
N HIS A 238 -7.48 14.35 -0.05
CA HIS A 238 -6.72 15.50 -0.50
C HIS A 238 -5.57 15.07 -1.42
N ALA A 239 -5.37 15.80 -2.51
CA ALA A 239 -4.18 15.62 -3.34
C ALA A 239 -2.94 16.17 -2.62
N LEU A 240 -1.80 15.52 -2.79
CA LEU A 240 -0.53 16.02 -2.28
C LEU A 240 -0.17 17.37 -2.92
N ALA A 241 0.23 18.31 -2.07
CA ALA A 241 0.89 19.52 -2.50
C ALA A 241 2.36 19.23 -2.83
N PRO A 242 3.03 20.08 -3.63
CA PRO A 242 4.45 19.91 -3.98
C PRO A 242 5.41 19.90 -2.80
N ASP A 243 5.00 20.43 -1.64
CA ASP A 243 5.76 20.42 -0.39
C ASP A 243 5.54 19.15 0.46
N GLY A 244 4.78 18.18 -0.06
CA GLY A 244 4.46 16.92 0.61
C GLY A 244 3.33 17.02 1.65
N SER A 245 2.72 18.20 1.81
CA SER A 245 1.54 18.39 2.67
C SER A 245 0.24 18.00 1.95
N CYS A 246 -0.84 17.84 2.72
CA CYS A 246 -2.17 17.63 2.14
C CYS A 246 -2.67 18.94 1.53
N GLY A 247 -2.76 18.96 0.21
CA GLY A 247 -3.14 20.13 -0.56
C GLY A 247 -4.65 20.26 -0.71
N ARG A 248 -5.07 20.45 -1.95
CA ARG A 248 -6.49 20.66 -2.28
C ARG A 248 -7.29 19.36 -2.16
N PRO A 249 -8.58 19.43 -1.84
CA PRO A 249 -9.45 18.25 -1.84
C PRO A 249 -9.49 17.60 -3.23
N LEU A 250 -9.61 16.28 -3.27
CA LEU A 250 -9.78 15.53 -4.51
C LEU A 250 -11.08 15.91 -5.22
N THR A 251 -11.11 15.63 -6.52
CA THR A 251 -12.32 15.81 -7.32
C THR A 251 -13.42 14.91 -6.76
N ALA A 252 -14.64 15.45 -6.71
CA ALA A 252 -15.83 14.74 -6.28
C ALA A 252 -15.98 13.37 -6.96
N GLY A 253 -16.22 12.33 -6.16
CA GLY A 253 -16.44 10.97 -6.65
C GLY A 253 -15.17 10.16 -6.93
N VAL A 254 -13.98 10.72 -6.70
CA VAL A 254 -12.71 9.99 -6.84
C VAL A 254 -12.55 8.98 -5.70
N ALA A 255 -12.18 7.74 -6.04
CA ALA A 255 -11.85 6.73 -5.04
C ALA A 255 -10.48 7.01 -4.42
N ASP A 256 -10.39 7.01 -3.10
CA ASP A 256 -9.12 6.89 -2.36
C ASP A 256 -9.13 5.53 -1.66
N PRO A 257 -8.56 4.47 -2.27
CA PRO A 257 -8.77 3.09 -1.83
C PRO A 257 -8.23 2.76 -0.43
N GLU A 258 -7.21 3.48 0.04
CA GLU A 258 -6.62 3.23 1.36
C GLU A 258 -7.29 4.07 2.46
N HIS A 259 -7.88 5.22 2.13
CA HIS A 259 -8.46 6.12 3.13
C HIS A 259 -9.98 6.15 3.13
N CYS A 260 -10.62 5.77 2.02
CA CYS A 260 -12.06 5.60 1.93
C CYS A 260 -12.39 4.12 1.82
N ASP A 261 -12.79 3.53 2.94
CA ASP A 261 -13.17 2.13 3.01
C ASP A 261 -14.28 1.78 2.00
N GLY A 262 -14.02 0.76 1.18
CA GLY A 262 -15.01 0.06 0.37
C GLY A 262 -15.77 0.95 -0.62
N ALA A 263 -17.04 1.22 -0.30
CA ALA A 263 -18.01 1.87 -1.19
C ALA A 263 -17.95 3.42 -1.18
N ASN A 264 -17.08 3.99 -0.36
CA ASN A 264 -16.94 5.43 -0.23
C ASN A 264 -16.11 6.04 -1.38
N ALA A 265 -16.25 7.34 -1.57
CA ALA A 265 -15.47 8.17 -2.48
C ALA A 265 -15.21 9.53 -1.83
N CYS A 266 -14.20 10.21 -2.33
CA CYS A 266 -13.83 11.53 -1.86
C CYS A 266 -14.75 12.61 -2.44
N TRP A 267 -15.34 13.39 -1.55
CA TRP A 267 -16.21 14.51 -1.86
C TRP A 267 -15.83 15.69 -0.97
N LEU A 268 -15.23 16.72 -1.58
CA LEU A 268 -14.81 17.96 -0.90
C LEU A 268 -13.95 17.73 0.37
N GLY A 269 -13.08 16.72 0.34
CA GLY A 269 -12.18 16.40 1.45
C GLY A 269 -12.73 15.39 2.48
N GLN A 270 -13.89 14.78 2.21
CA GLN A 270 -14.48 13.75 3.08
C GLN A 270 -14.76 12.46 2.31
N CYS A 271 -14.62 11.31 2.98
CA CYS A 271 -15.07 10.03 2.46
C CYS A 271 -16.58 9.90 2.66
N LEU A 272 -17.34 10.08 1.58
CA LEU A 272 -18.79 9.96 1.55
C LEU A 272 -19.21 8.82 0.62
N LYS A 273 -20.39 8.26 0.83
CA LYS A 273 -20.93 7.16 0.03
C LYS A 273 -21.22 7.63 -1.40
N ARG A 274 -21.01 6.72 -2.36
CA ARG A 274 -21.31 6.94 -3.79
C ARG A 274 -22.81 6.80 -4.06
N ASP A 275 -23.26 7.37 -5.17
CA ASP A 275 -24.63 7.17 -5.62
C ASP A 275 -24.94 5.68 -5.81
N GLY A 276 -26.12 5.26 -5.36
CA GLY A 276 -26.56 3.86 -5.32
C GLY A 276 -26.19 3.09 -4.05
N GLU A 277 -25.32 3.65 -3.18
CA GLU A 277 -24.94 2.99 -1.92
C GLU A 277 -25.94 3.26 -0.79
N PRO A 278 -26.21 2.29 0.10
CA PRO A 278 -27.20 2.45 1.16
C PRO A 278 -26.84 3.57 2.14
N CYS A 279 -27.77 4.46 2.47
CA CYS A 279 -27.56 5.58 3.38
C CYS A 279 -28.68 5.65 4.44
N ALA A 280 -28.35 6.21 5.60
CA ALA A 280 -29.34 6.53 6.64
C ALA A 280 -29.78 8.00 6.62
N GLY A 281 -29.04 8.88 5.93
CA GLY A 281 -29.37 10.28 5.78
C GLY A 281 -28.45 11.02 4.80
N ASN A 282 -28.84 12.25 4.45
CA ASN A 282 -28.20 13.08 3.42
C ASN A 282 -26.70 13.33 3.65
N ALA A 283 -26.27 13.46 4.91
CA ALA A 283 -24.89 13.75 5.28
C ALA A 283 -23.91 12.60 4.95
N GLU A 284 -24.40 11.38 4.69
CA GLU A 284 -23.56 10.23 4.34
C GLU A 284 -23.21 10.21 2.85
N CYS A 285 -23.88 11.01 2.02
CA CYS A 285 -23.83 10.91 0.57
C CYS A 285 -22.97 12.02 -0.03
N GLY A 286 -22.10 11.67 -0.98
CA GLY A 286 -21.27 12.65 -1.68
C GLY A 286 -22.05 13.71 -2.45
N SER A 287 -23.16 13.28 -3.06
CA SER A 287 -24.18 14.11 -3.69
C SER A 287 -25.01 14.93 -2.69
N GLY A 288 -24.90 14.63 -1.40
CA GLY A 288 -25.62 15.28 -0.30
C GLY A 288 -27.09 14.84 -0.18
N ARG A 289 -27.49 13.74 -0.82
CA ARG A 289 -28.90 13.30 -0.88
C ARG A 289 -29.03 11.80 -0.71
N CYS A 290 -29.97 11.38 0.14
CA CYS A 290 -30.29 10.01 0.49
C CYS A 290 -31.76 9.72 0.14
N ALA A 291 -32.00 9.06 -0.99
CA ALA A 291 -33.32 8.89 -1.59
C ALA A 291 -33.77 7.43 -1.65
N CYS A 292 -35.06 7.21 -1.95
CA CYS A 292 -35.65 5.87 -2.01
C CYS A 292 -35.35 5.16 -3.34
N THR A 293 -35.34 3.83 -3.32
CA THR A 293 -35.02 3.01 -4.51
C THR A 293 -36.25 2.32 -5.08
N ASP A 294 -36.13 1.84 -6.31
CA ASP A 294 -37.12 1.00 -6.98
C ASP A 294 -37.42 -0.32 -6.29
N THR A 295 -36.50 -0.84 -5.48
CA THR A 295 -36.74 -2.04 -4.68
C THR A 295 -37.58 -1.78 -3.44
N ASP A 296 -37.87 -0.51 -3.12
CA ASP A 296 -38.64 -0.11 -1.95
C ASP A 296 -39.42 1.20 -2.14
N PRO A 297 -40.62 1.13 -2.73
CA PRO A 297 -41.49 2.28 -2.95
C PRO A 297 -42.11 2.83 -1.65
N THR A 298 -41.73 2.33 -0.48
CA THR A 298 -42.17 2.83 0.83
C THR A 298 -41.03 3.40 1.67
N CYS A 299 -39.80 3.34 1.16
CA CYS A 299 -38.58 3.74 1.87
C CYS A 299 -38.35 3.00 3.22
N GLY A 300 -39.02 1.88 3.48
CA GLY A 300 -39.03 1.19 4.78
C GLY A 300 -37.94 0.12 5.00
N SER A 301 -37.30 -0.34 3.93
CA SER A 301 -36.24 -1.37 3.86
C SER A 301 -34.86 -0.80 3.51
N GLY A 302 -34.77 0.44 3.03
CA GLY A 302 -33.50 1.17 2.91
C GLY A 302 -33.52 2.31 1.88
N ARG A 303 -32.64 3.30 2.08
CA ARG A 303 -32.38 4.42 1.15
C ARG A 303 -31.00 4.28 0.54
N VAL A 304 -30.75 4.94 -0.60
CA VAL A 304 -29.42 5.02 -1.23
C VAL A 304 -29.05 6.45 -1.59
N CYS A 305 -27.76 6.73 -1.70
CA CYS A 305 -27.29 8.03 -2.15
C CYS A 305 -27.72 8.31 -3.60
N ALA A 306 -28.14 9.53 -3.89
CA ALA A 306 -28.73 9.90 -5.17
C ALA A 306 -28.20 11.24 -5.69
N ALA A 307 -27.99 11.35 -7.00
CA ALA A 307 -27.47 12.57 -7.62
C ALA A 307 -28.46 13.76 -7.60
N GLU A 308 -29.76 13.49 -7.46
CA GLU A 308 -30.84 14.49 -7.48
C GLU A 308 -31.82 14.27 -6.31
N SER A 309 -32.58 15.31 -5.93
CA SER A 309 -33.66 15.18 -4.93
C SER A 309 -34.82 14.47 -5.56
N CYS A 310 -35.28 13.37 -4.96
CA CYS A 310 -36.44 12.65 -5.43
C CYS A 310 -37.62 12.93 -4.53
N VAL A 311 -38.08 14.20 -4.53
CA VAL A 311 -39.23 14.61 -3.74
C VAL A 311 -40.39 13.74 -4.19
N CYS A 312 -40.90 12.93 -3.26
CA CYS A 312 -42.02 12.03 -3.51
C CYS A 312 -41.86 11.16 -4.75
N SER A 313 -40.65 10.73 -5.04
CA SER A 313 -40.34 9.88 -6.19
C SER A 313 -39.19 8.92 -5.91
N TYR A 314 -39.07 7.91 -6.75
CA TYR A 314 -38.04 6.88 -6.67
C TYR A 314 -37.69 6.35 -8.06
N GLY A 315 -36.63 5.57 -8.13
CA GLY A 315 -36.18 4.94 -9.38
C GLY A 315 -34.83 4.26 -9.21
N PRO A 316 -34.40 3.50 -10.24
CA PRO A 316 -33.17 2.72 -10.19
C PRO A 316 -31.96 3.63 -9.95
N GLY A 317 -31.11 3.24 -9.00
CA GLY A 317 -29.89 3.97 -8.63
C GLY A 317 -30.13 5.37 -8.04
N GLY A 318 -31.31 5.62 -7.45
CA GLY A 318 -31.66 6.94 -6.91
C GLY A 318 -32.14 7.93 -7.97
N SER A 319 -32.60 7.48 -9.13
CA SER A 319 -33.21 8.34 -10.15
C SER A 319 -34.67 8.68 -9.81
N CYS A 320 -35.15 9.88 -10.15
CA CYS A 320 -36.48 10.36 -9.74
C CYS A 320 -37.53 10.16 -10.84
N GLN A 321 -37.88 8.90 -11.16
CA GLN A 321 -38.70 8.57 -12.34
C GLN A 321 -40.15 8.19 -12.00
N THR A 322 -40.38 7.60 -10.83
CA THR A 322 -41.67 7.04 -10.45
C THR A 322 -42.16 7.74 -9.18
N PRO A 323 -43.37 8.33 -9.15
CA PRO A 323 -43.92 8.90 -7.92
C PRO A 323 -44.07 7.84 -6.83
N LEU A 324 -43.79 8.21 -5.58
CA LEU A 324 -44.14 7.40 -4.41
C LEU A 324 -45.67 7.25 -4.31
N PRO A 325 -46.17 6.15 -3.74
CA PRO A 325 -47.60 5.97 -3.51
C PRO A 325 -48.20 7.10 -2.68
N ASP A 326 -49.42 7.51 -3.02
CA ASP A 326 -50.15 8.54 -2.29
C ASP A 326 -50.28 8.19 -0.79
N GLY A 327 -50.01 9.15 0.08
CA GLY A 327 -49.98 8.99 1.54
C GLY A 327 -48.67 8.46 2.13
N THR A 328 -47.63 8.23 1.32
CA THR A 328 -46.31 7.83 1.83
C THR A 328 -45.60 9.01 2.50
N ILE A 329 -45.17 8.86 3.76
CA ILE A 329 -44.36 9.88 4.43
C ILE A 329 -42.89 9.69 4.03
N ASP A 330 -42.32 10.69 3.35
CA ASP A 330 -40.88 10.77 3.10
C ASP A 330 -40.25 11.74 4.12
N PRO A 331 -39.68 11.28 5.24
CA PRO A 331 -39.22 12.17 6.31
C PRO A 331 -38.00 13.05 5.96
N GLU A 332 -37.26 12.73 4.90
CA GLU A 332 -36.09 13.54 4.48
C GLU A 332 -36.45 14.56 3.41
N GLU A 333 -37.49 14.31 2.60
CA GLU A 333 -37.91 15.22 1.52
C GLU A 333 -39.25 15.94 1.80
N CYS A 334 -40.11 15.34 2.63
CA CYS A 334 -41.34 15.95 3.16
C CYS A 334 -41.19 16.24 4.65
N GLU A 335 -40.94 17.51 4.97
CA GLU A 335 -40.89 17.96 6.36
C GLU A 335 -42.29 18.04 7.00
N GLY A 336 -42.37 17.67 8.28
CA GLY A 336 -43.57 17.83 9.10
C GLY A 336 -44.66 16.78 8.83
N GLU A 337 -45.93 17.19 8.90
CA GLU A 337 -47.12 16.33 8.75
C GLU A 337 -47.50 16.06 7.28
N ARG A 338 -46.53 16.23 6.37
CA ARG A 338 -46.71 16.08 4.93
C ARG A 338 -46.44 14.65 4.48
N ALA A 339 -47.16 14.23 3.45
CA ALA A 339 -46.94 12.97 2.77
C ALA A 339 -46.97 13.20 1.25
N CYS A 340 -46.54 12.18 0.52
CA CYS A 340 -46.44 12.21 -0.92
C CYS A 340 -47.79 12.00 -1.57
N TYR A 341 -48.16 12.88 -2.49
CA TYR A 341 -49.35 12.78 -3.32
C TYR A 341 -49.05 13.28 -4.72
N GLY A 342 -49.19 12.42 -5.73
CA GLY A 342 -48.92 12.78 -7.13
C GLY A 342 -47.52 13.35 -7.39
N GLY A 343 -46.52 12.97 -6.60
CA GLY A 343 -45.13 13.47 -6.70
C GLY A 343 -44.85 14.78 -5.96
N LEU A 344 -45.76 15.25 -5.09
CA LEU A 344 -45.59 16.45 -4.28
C LEU A 344 -45.77 16.14 -2.78
N CYS A 345 -45.07 16.88 -1.92
CA CYS A 345 -45.29 16.85 -0.48
C CYS A 345 -46.51 17.72 -0.12
N LEU A 346 -47.66 17.09 0.07
CA LEU A 346 -48.93 17.72 0.45
C LEU A 346 -49.35 17.30 1.86
N LEU A 347 -50.27 18.04 2.48
CA LEU A 347 -50.80 17.74 3.80
C LEU A 347 -51.58 16.41 3.81
N SER A 348 -51.37 15.64 4.87
CA SER A 348 -52.03 14.34 5.08
C SER A 348 -53.48 14.50 5.52
N LEU A 349 -54.28 13.43 5.42
CA LEU A 349 -55.66 13.41 5.92
C LEU A 349 -55.72 13.78 7.40
N GLY A 350 -56.63 14.70 7.74
CA GLY A 350 -56.83 15.21 9.11
C GLY A 350 -55.98 16.43 9.46
N GLU A 351 -54.98 16.78 8.64
CA GLU A 351 -54.11 17.92 8.90
C GLU A 351 -54.76 19.25 8.54
N GLY A 352 -54.44 20.28 9.33
CA GLY A 352 -55.02 21.61 9.19
C GLY A 352 -54.62 22.28 7.88
N CYS A 353 -55.60 22.76 7.11
CA CYS A 353 -55.38 23.32 5.77
C CYS A 353 -56.10 24.66 5.58
N SER A 354 -55.68 25.42 4.58
CA SER A 354 -56.30 26.69 4.20
C SER A 354 -56.92 26.69 2.81
N ALA A 355 -56.54 25.73 1.96
CA ALA A 355 -57.08 25.54 0.61
C ALA A 355 -56.92 24.09 0.13
N ASP A 356 -57.77 23.68 -0.80
CA ASP A 356 -57.81 22.31 -1.37
C ASP A 356 -56.47 21.85 -1.94
N GLY A 357 -55.76 22.75 -2.62
CA GLY A 357 -54.47 22.44 -3.24
C GLY A 357 -53.33 22.15 -2.25
N GLU A 358 -53.54 22.38 -0.94
CA GLU A 358 -52.58 22.00 0.10
C GLU A 358 -52.74 20.54 0.53
N CYS A 359 -53.89 19.94 0.29
CA CYS A 359 -54.26 18.61 0.71
C CYS A 359 -53.93 17.58 -0.36
N GLY A 360 -53.31 16.47 0.04
CA GLY A 360 -53.07 15.33 -0.85
C GLY A 360 -54.34 14.74 -1.46
N SER A 361 -55.45 14.86 -0.72
CA SER A 361 -56.78 14.44 -1.12
C SER A 361 -57.54 15.47 -1.98
N LEU A 362 -56.97 16.65 -2.23
CA LEU A 362 -57.59 17.77 -2.95
C LEU A 362 -58.85 18.36 -2.29
N HIS A 363 -59.10 18.08 -1.01
CA HIS A 363 -60.25 18.61 -0.30
C HIS A 363 -59.84 19.12 1.08
N CYS A 364 -60.00 20.42 1.29
CA CYS A 364 -59.76 21.10 2.54
C CYS A 364 -61.09 21.53 3.15
N GLU A 365 -61.69 20.69 3.98
CA GLU A 365 -63.08 20.86 4.42
C GLU A 365 -63.17 21.34 5.87
N CYS A 366 -64.34 21.86 6.23
CA CYS A 366 -64.62 22.28 7.60
C CYS A 366 -64.51 21.09 8.59
N ALA A 367 -63.74 21.28 9.65
CA ALA A 367 -63.56 20.26 10.71
C ALA A 367 -64.55 20.43 11.88
N ASP A 368 -65.23 21.58 11.97
CA ASP A 368 -66.21 21.90 13.00
C ASP A 368 -67.46 22.62 12.44
N ALA A 369 -68.53 22.67 13.24
CA ALA A 369 -69.84 23.20 12.84
C ALA A 369 -69.83 24.67 12.40
N ARG A 370 -68.84 25.44 12.85
CA ARG A 370 -68.67 26.86 12.51
C ARG A 370 -67.67 27.09 11.40
N CYS A 371 -67.09 26.02 10.87
CA CYS A 371 -65.93 26.06 9.99
C CYS A 371 -64.79 26.94 10.55
N SER A 372 -64.60 26.95 11.87
CA SER A 372 -63.52 27.75 12.49
C SER A 372 -62.13 27.14 12.26
N THR A 373 -62.10 25.86 11.94
CA THR A 373 -60.93 25.07 11.55
C THR A 373 -61.27 24.25 10.31
N ARG A 374 -60.27 24.04 9.44
CA ARG A 374 -60.38 23.21 8.25
C ARG A 374 -59.29 22.14 8.26
N ALA A 375 -59.59 20.98 7.72
CA ALA A 375 -58.67 19.86 7.67
C ALA A 375 -58.78 19.09 6.34
N CYS A 376 -57.67 18.49 5.91
CA CYS A 376 -57.65 17.68 4.71
C CYS A 376 -58.53 16.43 4.87
N THR A 377 -59.39 16.16 3.89
CA THR A 377 -60.32 15.03 3.91
C THR A 377 -60.36 14.31 2.58
N ALA A 378 -60.69 13.02 2.59
CA ALA A 378 -60.79 12.20 1.39
C ALA A 378 -62.04 12.53 0.53
N THR A 379 -62.95 13.38 1.01
CA THR A 379 -64.21 13.69 0.34
C THR A 379 -64.56 15.15 0.56
N SER A 380 -65.02 15.82 -0.50
CA SER A 380 -65.62 17.16 -0.38
C SER A 380 -66.90 17.09 0.45
N CYS A 381 -67.03 18.02 1.39
CA CYS A 381 -68.06 18.02 2.41
C CYS A 381 -68.96 19.25 2.28
N THR A 382 -69.54 19.43 1.09
CA THR A 382 -70.42 20.58 0.83
C THR A 382 -71.48 20.76 1.92
N CYS A 383 -71.41 21.92 2.57
CA CYS A 383 -72.22 22.35 3.68
C CYS A 383 -72.27 21.41 4.88
N LYS A 384 -71.20 20.64 5.06
CA LYS A 384 -71.02 19.66 6.11
C LYS A 384 -69.63 19.80 6.72
N TYR A 385 -69.48 19.23 7.90
CA TYR A 385 -68.21 19.17 8.59
C TYR A 385 -67.97 17.78 9.18
N GLY A 386 -66.70 17.51 9.46
CA GLY A 386 -66.30 16.35 10.25
C GLY A 386 -64.79 16.10 10.24
N VAL A 387 -64.37 15.15 11.06
CA VAL A 387 -62.96 14.77 11.21
C VAL A 387 -62.64 13.55 10.35
N ALA A 388 -61.43 13.52 9.79
CA ALA A 388 -60.91 12.38 9.01
C ALA A 388 -61.83 11.96 7.82
N GLY A 389 -62.56 12.92 7.26
CA GLY A 389 -63.36 12.75 6.05
C GLY A 389 -64.73 12.09 6.18
N ALA A 390 -65.26 11.99 7.40
CA ALA A 390 -66.67 11.71 7.60
C ALA A 390 -67.46 13.03 7.58
N CYS A 391 -68.06 13.41 6.43
CA CYS A 391 -68.98 14.57 6.32
C CYS A 391 -70.29 14.30 7.09
N ALA A 392 -70.20 14.24 8.42
CA ALA A 392 -71.21 13.59 9.27
C ALA A 392 -72.34 14.52 9.71
N ALA A 393 -72.10 15.82 9.75
CA ALA A 393 -73.06 16.81 10.24
C ALA A 393 -73.04 18.07 9.38
N SER A 394 -74.18 18.77 9.30
CA SER A 394 -74.31 20.01 8.54
C SER A 394 -73.64 21.18 9.25
N LEU A 395 -73.05 22.10 8.50
CA LEU A 395 -72.61 23.40 9.01
C LEU A 395 -73.81 24.18 9.58
N GLU A 396 -73.53 25.11 10.50
CA GLU A 396 -74.57 26.02 11.01
C GLU A 396 -75.18 26.83 9.85
N ASP A 397 -76.51 26.93 9.83
CA ASP A 397 -77.25 27.64 8.79
C ASP A 397 -76.77 29.09 8.64
N GLY A 398 -76.56 29.54 7.40
CA GLY A 398 -76.08 30.87 7.05
C GLY A 398 -74.56 31.03 7.00
N LEU A 399 -73.78 29.97 7.26
CA LEU A 399 -72.33 29.99 7.07
C LEU A 399 -71.93 29.79 5.61
N PHE A 400 -70.88 30.49 5.18
CA PHE A 400 -70.25 30.25 3.89
C PHE A 400 -69.31 29.04 3.99
N ASP A 401 -69.48 28.04 3.11
CA ASP A 401 -68.55 26.92 2.99
C ASP A 401 -67.39 27.27 2.03
N PRO A 402 -66.16 27.46 2.54
CA PRO A 402 -65.06 27.96 1.74
C PRO A 402 -64.55 26.94 0.70
N GLY A 403 -64.93 27.13 -0.56
CA GLY A 403 -64.51 26.29 -1.69
C GLY A 403 -65.68 25.56 -2.36
N ASP A 404 -66.77 25.37 -1.63
CA ASP A 404 -67.92 24.57 -2.07
C ASP A 404 -69.15 25.42 -2.42
N CYS A 405 -69.43 26.48 -1.65
CA CYS A 405 -70.51 27.40 -2.02
C CYS A 405 -69.96 28.54 -2.89
N GLU A 406 -70.38 28.60 -4.16
CA GLU A 406 -70.00 29.70 -5.04
C GLU A 406 -70.85 30.97 -4.80
N GLY A 407 -70.24 32.14 -4.99
CA GLY A 407 -70.95 33.42 -4.99
C GLY A 407 -71.48 33.84 -3.61
N LEU A 408 -72.75 34.26 -3.56
CA LEU A 408 -73.43 34.68 -2.33
C LEU A 408 -74.25 33.55 -1.69
N ASN A 409 -73.91 32.29 -1.98
CA ASN A 409 -74.56 31.13 -1.40
C ASN A 409 -73.95 30.81 -0.03
N ALA A 410 -74.78 30.35 0.89
CA ALA A 410 -74.39 29.87 2.21
C ALA A 410 -75.07 28.53 2.50
N CYS A 411 -74.66 27.87 3.57
CA CYS A 411 -75.15 26.57 3.93
C CYS A 411 -76.49 26.64 4.66
N PHE A 412 -77.43 25.84 4.20
CA PHE A 412 -78.74 25.71 4.83
C PHE A 412 -79.21 24.26 4.72
N GLY A 413 -79.46 23.61 5.87
CA GLY A 413 -79.89 22.22 5.89
C GLY A 413 -78.89 21.22 5.28
N GLY A 414 -77.62 21.61 5.14
CA GLY A 414 -76.57 20.79 4.54
C GLY A 414 -76.42 20.92 3.02
N GLU A 415 -77.00 21.96 2.40
CA GLU A 415 -76.83 22.29 0.98
C GLU A 415 -76.49 23.79 0.81
N CYS A 416 -75.80 24.14 -0.27
CA CYS A 416 -75.56 25.55 -0.62
C CYS A 416 -76.85 26.15 -1.18
N ALA A 417 -77.36 27.19 -0.53
CA ALA A 417 -78.49 27.97 -1.00
C ALA A 417 -78.21 29.48 -0.88
N PRO A 418 -78.82 30.32 -1.74
CA PRO A 418 -78.79 31.77 -1.64
C PRO A 418 -78.92 32.29 -0.20
N ALA A 419 -77.92 33.03 0.27
CA ALA A 419 -77.96 33.69 1.57
C ALA A 419 -78.92 34.89 1.56
N SER A 420 -79.28 35.40 2.74
CA SER A 420 -80.11 36.60 2.84
C SER A 420 -79.46 37.78 2.09
N GLY A 421 -80.16 38.31 1.08
CA GLY A 421 -79.68 39.39 0.21
C GLY A 421 -79.10 38.93 -1.14
N ALA A 422 -79.01 37.62 -1.39
CA ALA A 422 -78.70 37.07 -2.72
C ALA A 422 -79.94 37.08 -3.64
N GLU A 423 -79.73 37.08 -4.95
CA GLU A 423 -80.81 36.93 -5.93
C GLU A 423 -81.45 35.54 -5.83
N CYS A 424 -82.78 35.47 -5.96
CA CYS A 424 -83.56 34.24 -5.89
C CYS A 424 -84.66 34.22 -6.96
N SER A 425 -85.08 33.03 -7.39
CA SER A 425 -86.14 32.83 -8.39
C SER A 425 -87.48 32.43 -7.80
N ASP A 426 -87.46 31.81 -6.62
CA ASP A 426 -88.64 31.40 -5.86
C ASP A 426 -88.25 31.13 -4.39
N ASP A 427 -89.27 30.98 -3.53
CA ASP A 427 -89.11 30.75 -2.09
C ASP A 427 -88.34 29.46 -1.78
N SER A 428 -88.46 28.44 -2.63
CA SER A 428 -87.80 27.15 -2.40
C SER A 428 -86.29 27.17 -2.65
N GLY A 429 -85.80 28.19 -3.38
CA GLY A 429 -84.38 28.45 -3.54
C GLY A 429 -83.73 29.24 -2.41
N CYS A 430 -84.51 29.81 -1.47
CA CYS A 430 -83.95 30.54 -0.34
C CYS A 430 -83.59 29.58 0.79
N GLY A 431 -82.33 29.58 1.23
CA GLY A 431 -81.90 28.68 2.30
C GLY A 431 -82.61 28.92 3.64
N THR A 432 -82.96 30.18 3.92
CA THR A 432 -83.98 30.55 4.91
C THR A 432 -84.84 31.70 4.38
N GLY A 433 -86.13 31.69 4.74
CA GLY A 433 -87.07 32.77 4.39
C GLY A 433 -87.90 32.49 3.14
N HIS A 434 -88.20 33.56 2.40
CA HIS A 434 -88.94 33.52 1.14
C HIS A 434 -88.33 34.53 0.17
N CYS A 435 -88.51 34.30 -1.12
CA CYS A 435 -87.96 35.15 -2.16
C CYS A 435 -88.89 36.35 -2.35
N GLU A 436 -88.45 37.52 -1.88
CA GLU A 436 -89.19 38.77 -2.05
C GLU A 436 -88.60 39.58 -3.20
N CYS A 437 -89.44 40.36 -3.89
CA CYS A 437 -88.98 41.29 -4.91
C CYS A 437 -88.06 42.35 -4.29
N ALA A 438 -86.76 42.32 -4.63
CA ALA A 438 -85.84 43.40 -4.29
C ALA A 438 -86.18 44.64 -5.14
N ASP A 439 -86.70 45.67 -4.46
CA ASP A 439 -87.24 46.92 -5.00
C ASP A 439 -88.52 46.80 -5.86
N ALA A 440 -89.61 47.39 -5.35
CA ALA A 440 -90.77 47.70 -6.16
C ALA A 440 -90.42 48.82 -7.14
N ARG A 441 -90.51 48.55 -8.45
CA ARG A 441 -90.69 49.63 -9.43
C ARG A 441 -92.14 50.06 -9.52
#